data_AF-A0A7C2LB05-F1
#
_entry.id   AF-A0A7C2LB05-F1
#
_cell.length_a   1.000
_cell.length_b   1.000
_cell.length_c   1.000
_cell.angle_alpha   90.00
_cell.angle_beta   90.00
_cell.angle_gamma   90.00
#
_symmetry.space_group_name_H-M   'P 1'
#
loop_
_entity.id
_entity.type
_entity.pdbx_description
1 polymer ?
#
loop_
_entity_poly.entity_id
_entity_poly.type
_entity_poly.pdbx_seq_one_letter_code
_entity_poly.pdbx_strand_id
1 'polypeptide(L)'
;MRRRVPYITLILCLLMLGGYALQQAGMSAELWQLVPQRFQVWSLLTTCFLHATPAHLLGNLLWLLLFGSMVEMAVRRYEVALVMLLGGMVASAVQMMVVLVSQPERAESPIVGASGMVAAVIGAFAVRFFALDVRVGKVSIPSLWIILLWLIPQLVGAIRTLVEGGLGTVGYWGHLGGFITGLVLALALRMTRAGARSYLQQQLLQAQSRGDVLEASRIAQAWCQLEPDSIQAHLTAARMALTSGDEPESLKHYQQSLALCEVRNDTKTGVDIFLESRQHLPTRLLPREMCLRWSLRAAQAGHLEEALEALRQLAESAAGTPEGENALLQSARITLQQLQQPDRAVALLERFLEQYPHSALTAYALRLLRQAQEAERK
;
A
#
# COMPACT_ATOMS: atom_id res chain seq x y z
N MET A 1 -4.78 2.33 10.38
CA MET A 1 -4.90 2.79 8.97
C MET A 1 -5.90 3.94 8.91
N ARG A 2 -5.53 5.12 8.40
CA ARG A 2 -6.52 6.19 8.13
C ARG A 2 -7.55 5.64 7.13
N ARG A 3 -8.83 5.62 7.51
CA ARG A 3 -9.92 5.20 6.61
C ARG A 3 -9.92 6.13 5.41
N ARG A 4 -9.55 5.61 4.23
CA ARG A 4 -9.65 6.36 2.97
C ARG A 4 -11.12 6.41 2.58
N VAL A 5 -11.62 7.60 2.28
CA VAL A 5 -12.98 7.78 1.75
C VAL A 5 -13.00 7.38 0.26
N PRO A 6 -13.99 6.59 -0.19
CA PRO A 6 -14.10 6.13 -1.58
C PRO A 6 -14.78 7.20 -2.46
N TYR A 7 -14.06 8.28 -2.75
CA TYR A 7 -14.58 9.44 -3.47
C TYR A 7 -15.08 9.10 -4.88
N ILE A 8 -14.37 8.28 -5.66
CA ILE A 8 -14.77 7.93 -7.03
C ILE A 8 -16.09 7.17 -7.00
N THR A 9 -16.21 6.19 -6.12
CA THR A 9 -17.43 5.39 -5.93
C THR A 9 -18.61 6.29 -5.56
N LEU A 10 -18.42 7.20 -4.60
CA LEU A 10 -19.47 8.12 -4.16
C LEU A 10 -19.87 9.10 -5.26
N ILE A 11 -18.91 9.65 -6.01
CA ILE A 11 -19.17 10.54 -7.15
C ILE A 11 -19.98 9.81 -8.21
N LEU A 12 -19.61 8.59 -8.59
CA LEU A 12 -20.37 7.81 -9.58
C LEU A 12 -21.78 7.48 -9.09
N CYS A 13 -21.96 7.16 -7.80
CA CYS A 13 -23.29 6.98 -7.22
C CYS A 13 -24.15 8.25 -7.33
N LEU A 14 -23.57 9.42 -7.04
CA LEU A 14 -24.27 10.70 -7.18
C LEU A 14 -24.61 11.00 -8.65
N LEU A 15 -23.71 10.69 -9.59
CA LEU A 15 -23.96 10.85 -11.02
C LEU A 15 -25.07 9.90 -11.51
N MET A 16 -25.15 8.67 -10.99
CA MET A 16 -26.24 7.74 -11.30
C MET A 16 -27.59 8.24 -10.77
N LEU A 17 -27.61 8.80 -9.55
CA LEU A 17 -28.81 9.43 -8.98
C LEU A 17 -29.24 10.64 -9.81
N GLY A 18 -28.29 11.50 -10.19
CA GLY A 18 -28.55 12.66 -11.05
C GLY A 18 -29.05 12.26 -12.44
N GLY A 19 -28.41 11.27 -13.07
CA GLY A 19 -28.83 10.73 -14.37
C GLY A 19 -30.24 10.17 -14.33
N TYR A 20 -30.59 9.41 -13.28
CA TYR A 20 -31.94 8.91 -13.08
C TYR A 20 -32.97 10.03 -12.83
N ALA A 21 -32.61 11.06 -12.04
CA ALA A 21 -33.50 12.20 -11.81
C ALA A 21 -33.79 12.98 -13.10
N LEU A 22 -32.77 13.23 -13.92
CA LEU A 22 -32.93 13.88 -15.23
C LEU A 22 -33.76 13.00 -16.19
N GLN A 23 -33.58 11.69 -16.15
CA GLN A 23 -34.38 10.74 -16.92
C GLN A 23 -35.88 10.84 -16.56
N GLN A 24 -36.20 10.92 -15.26
CA GLN A 24 -37.58 11.06 -14.77
C GLN A 24 -38.19 12.44 -15.10
N ALA A 25 -37.36 13.48 -15.25
CA ALA A 25 -37.78 14.81 -15.70
C ALA A 25 -38.08 14.88 -17.22
N GLY A 26 -38.01 13.76 -17.94
CA GLY A 26 -38.29 13.70 -19.38
C GLY A 26 -37.08 14.06 -20.26
N MET A 27 -35.93 14.37 -19.68
CA MET A 27 -34.70 14.69 -20.42
C MET A 27 -33.98 13.44 -20.95
N SER A 28 -34.61 12.25 -20.86
CA SER A 28 -33.99 10.97 -21.20
C SER A 28 -33.59 10.79 -22.67
N ALA A 29 -34.33 11.41 -23.59
CA ALA A 29 -33.98 11.44 -25.02
C ALA A 29 -32.80 12.38 -25.29
N GLU A 30 -32.64 13.42 -24.45
CA GLU A 30 -31.49 14.33 -24.44
C GLU A 30 -30.31 13.77 -23.65
N LEU A 31 -30.45 12.64 -22.95
CA LEU A 31 -29.43 12.00 -22.10
C LEU A 31 -28.63 10.90 -22.82
N TRP A 32 -28.66 10.88 -24.16
CA TRP A 32 -27.68 10.14 -24.96
C TRP A 32 -27.76 8.61 -24.69
N GLN A 33 -28.98 8.04 -24.72
CA GLN A 33 -29.23 6.60 -24.54
C GLN A 33 -28.46 5.74 -25.55
N LEU A 34 -28.04 4.55 -25.14
CA LEU A 34 -27.45 3.58 -26.04
C LEU A 34 -28.55 2.79 -26.74
N VAL A 35 -28.91 3.23 -27.94
CA VAL A 35 -29.80 2.51 -28.85
C VAL A 35 -28.96 1.89 -29.96
N PRO A 36 -28.87 0.54 -30.07
CA PRO A 36 -27.98 -0.11 -31.03
C PRO A 36 -28.12 0.36 -32.48
N GLN A 37 -29.35 0.55 -32.99
CA GLN A 37 -29.58 1.06 -34.36
C GLN A 37 -29.17 2.52 -34.57
N ARG A 38 -29.11 3.32 -33.50
CA ARG A 38 -28.82 4.76 -33.54
C ARG A 38 -27.57 5.05 -32.73
N PHE A 39 -26.56 4.20 -32.90
CA PHE A 39 -25.36 4.21 -32.08
C PHE A 39 -24.64 5.56 -32.14
N GLN A 40 -24.26 6.04 -30.96
CA GLN A 40 -23.40 7.20 -30.79
C GLN A 40 -22.29 6.85 -29.80
N VAL A 41 -21.04 7.22 -30.08
CA VAL A 41 -19.87 6.72 -29.32
C VAL A 41 -19.95 7.03 -27.81
N TRP A 42 -20.38 8.24 -27.47
CA TRP A 42 -20.56 8.67 -26.07
C TRP A 42 -21.63 7.86 -25.32
N SER A 43 -22.58 7.23 -26.03
CA SER A 43 -23.68 6.50 -25.42
C SER A 43 -23.21 5.24 -24.70
N LEU A 44 -22.02 4.73 -25.04
CA LEU A 44 -21.35 3.66 -24.30
C LEU A 44 -21.06 4.01 -22.85
N LEU A 45 -20.88 5.30 -22.54
CA LEU A 45 -20.61 5.77 -21.19
C LEU A 45 -21.88 6.32 -20.53
N THR A 46 -22.62 7.21 -21.22
CA THR A 46 -23.79 7.88 -20.62
C THR A 46 -24.90 6.92 -20.23
N THR A 47 -25.03 5.79 -20.95
CA THR A 47 -25.98 4.73 -20.61
C THR A 47 -25.80 4.16 -19.18
N CYS A 48 -24.56 4.18 -18.65
CA CYS A 48 -24.28 3.70 -17.30
C CYS A 48 -24.99 4.52 -16.21
N PHE A 49 -25.43 5.74 -16.52
CA PHE A 49 -26.10 6.63 -15.56
C PHE A 49 -27.63 6.63 -15.71
N LEU A 50 -28.16 5.88 -16.68
CA LEU A 50 -29.59 5.71 -16.92
C LEU A 50 -30.08 4.37 -16.37
N HIS A 51 -31.31 4.32 -15.87
CA HIS A 51 -31.86 3.12 -15.26
C HIS A 51 -33.34 2.92 -15.63
N ALA A 52 -33.71 1.67 -15.92
CA ALA A 52 -35.08 1.35 -16.32
C ALA A 52 -36.09 1.50 -15.17
N THR A 53 -35.68 1.22 -13.93
CA THR A 53 -36.56 1.25 -12.74
C THR A 53 -35.81 1.72 -11.50
N PRO A 54 -36.50 2.23 -10.45
CA PRO A 54 -35.87 2.57 -9.18
C PRO A 54 -35.15 1.40 -8.53
N ALA A 55 -35.72 0.19 -8.63
CA ALA A 55 -35.10 -1.03 -8.09
C ALA A 55 -33.80 -1.39 -8.82
N HIS A 56 -33.74 -1.19 -10.14
CA HIS A 56 -32.52 -1.38 -10.92
C HIS A 56 -31.42 -0.39 -10.49
N LEU A 57 -31.76 0.89 -10.32
CA LEU A 57 -30.84 1.90 -9.79
C LEU A 57 -30.35 1.53 -8.39
N LEU A 58 -31.26 1.22 -7.47
CA LEU A 58 -30.91 0.86 -6.09
C LEU A 58 -29.97 -0.35 -6.05
N GLY A 59 -30.24 -1.37 -6.85
CA GLY A 59 -29.36 -2.54 -6.97
C GLY A 59 -27.95 -2.14 -7.39
N ASN A 60 -27.80 -1.38 -8.48
CA ASN A 60 -26.49 -0.95 -8.94
C ASN A 60 -25.76 -0.05 -7.92
N LEU A 61 -26.47 0.85 -7.24
CA LEU A 61 -25.89 1.68 -6.17
C LEU A 61 -25.36 0.82 -5.02
N LEU A 62 -26.12 -0.16 -4.55
CA LEU A 62 -25.71 -1.04 -3.45
C LEU A 62 -24.46 -1.85 -3.82
N TRP A 63 -24.44 -2.46 -5.00
CA TRP A 63 -23.29 -3.23 -5.46
C TRP A 63 -22.07 -2.35 -5.72
N LEU A 64 -22.25 -1.16 -6.31
CA LEU A 64 -21.15 -0.22 -6.52
C LEU A 64 -20.60 0.31 -5.21
N LEU A 65 -21.47 0.67 -4.24
CA LEU A 65 -21.04 1.09 -2.91
C LEU A 65 -20.29 -0.02 -2.19
N LEU A 66 -20.72 -1.28 -2.29
CA LEU A 66 -20.07 -2.39 -1.63
C LEU A 66 -18.71 -2.72 -2.27
N PHE A 67 -18.70 -3.10 -3.54
CA PHE A 67 -17.48 -3.57 -4.21
C PHE A 67 -16.59 -2.41 -4.68
N GLY A 68 -17.18 -1.32 -5.17
CA GLY A 68 -16.45 -0.14 -5.61
C GLY A 68 -15.66 0.49 -4.47
N SER A 69 -16.27 0.63 -3.29
CA SER A 69 -15.54 1.15 -2.12
C SER A 69 -14.41 0.23 -1.67
N MET A 70 -14.64 -1.09 -1.63
CA MET A 70 -13.59 -2.06 -1.27
C MET A 70 -12.40 -1.98 -2.21
N VAL A 71 -12.65 -1.97 -3.53
CA VAL A 71 -11.60 -1.86 -4.54
C VAL A 71 -10.91 -0.51 -4.44
N GLU A 72 -11.65 0.61 -4.41
CA GLU A 72 -11.09 1.97 -4.34
C GLU A 72 -10.21 2.20 -3.11
N MET A 73 -10.62 1.66 -1.95
CA MET A 73 -9.83 1.75 -0.73
C MET A 73 -8.53 0.94 -0.81
N ALA A 74 -8.48 -0.10 -1.64
CA ALA A 74 -7.36 -1.02 -1.76
C ALA A 74 -6.36 -0.69 -2.88
N VAL A 75 -6.72 0.22 -3.79
CA VAL A 75 -5.93 0.57 -4.99
C VAL A 75 -5.77 2.08 -5.14
N ARG A 76 -5.08 2.56 -6.20
CA ARG A 76 -4.95 4.00 -6.45
C ARG A 76 -6.24 4.52 -7.10
N ARG A 77 -6.67 5.74 -6.76
CA ARG A 77 -7.96 6.30 -7.20
C ARG A 77 -8.14 6.32 -8.72
N TYR A 78 -7.09 6.62 -9.48
CA TYR A 78 -7.19 6.62 -10.95
C TYR A 78 -7.33 5.20 -11.53
N GLU A 79 -6.79 4.18 -10.85
CA GLU A 79 -6.88 2.78 -11.29
C GLU A 79 -8.33 2.29 -11.22
N VAL A 80 -9.01 2.57 -10.11
CA VAL A 80 -10.43 2.21 -9.95
C VAL A 80 -11.33 3.02 -10.88
N ALA A 81 -11.03 4.31 -11.10
CA ALA A 81 -11.76 5.13 -12.07
C ALA A 81 -11.64 4.56 -13.48
N LEU A 82 -10.43 4.13 -13.88
CA LEU A 82 -10.20 3.49 -15.18
C LEU A 82 -10.99 2.19 -15.33
N VAL A 83 -10.96 1.33 -14.30
CA VAL A 83 -11.72 0.08 -14.26
C VAL A 83 -13.22 0.33 -14.41
N MET A 84 -13.77 1.29 -13.65
CA MET A 84 -15.21 1.59 -13.66
C MET A 84 -15.64 2.16 -15.03
N LEU A 85 -14.95 3.19 -15.53
CA LEU A 85 -15.37 3.90 -16.73
C LEU A 85 -15.13 3.06 -18.00
N LEU A 86 -13.92 2.53 -18.20
CA LEU A 86 -13.65 1.69 -19.38
C LEU A 86 -14.40 0.36 -19.31
N GLY A 87 -14.51 -0.23 -18.11
CA GLY A 87 -15.29 -1.44 -17.91
C GLY A 87 -16.76 -1.25 -18.28
N GLY A 88 -17.38 -0.13 -17.89
CA GLY A 88 -18.73 0.22 -18.29
C GLY A 88 -18.88 0.43 -19.80
N MET A 89 -17.93 1.13 -20.44
CA MET A 89 -17.95 1.35 -21.88
C MET A 89 -17.80 0.06 -22.68
N VAL A 90 -16.86 -0.81 -22.31
CA VAL A 90 -16.64 -2.10 -22.97
C VAL A 90 -17.83 -3.04 -22.72
N ALA A 91 -18.37 -3.08 -21.51
CA ALA A 91 -19.58 -3.84 -21.21
C ALA A 91 -20.76 -3.42 -22.11
N SER A 92 -20.96 -2.11 -22.25
CA SER A 92 -22.01 -1.54 -23.09
C SER A 92 -21.80 -1.89 -24.56
N ALA A 93 -20.56 -1.81 -25.05
CA ALA A 93 -20.22 -2.19 -26.41
C ALA A 93 -20.44 -3.69 -26.67
N VAL A 94 -20.03 -4.56 -25.74
CA VAL A 94 -20.24 -6.02 -25.83
C VAL A 94 -21.73 -6.34 -25.88
N GLN A 95 -22.53 -5.75 -24.99
CA GLN A 95 -23.97 -5.98 -24.99
C GLN A 95 -24.63 -5.48 -26.29
N MET A 96 -24.24 -4.30 -26.77
CA MET A 96 -24.74 -3.75 -28.04
C MET A 96 -24.42 -4.70 -29.21
N MET A 97 -23.19 -5.21 -29.29
CA MET A 97 -22.78 -6.15 -30.34
C MET A 97 -23.61 -7.44 -30.29
N VAL A 98 -23.86 -7.98 -29.10
CA VAL A 98 -24.72 -9.17 -28.95
C VAL A 98 -26.15 -8.90 -29.39
N VAL A 99 -26.70 -7.73 -29.05
CA VAL A 99 -28.04 -7.35 -29.52
C VAL A 99 -28.09 -7.26 -31.04
N LEU A 100 -27.12 -6.59 -31.68
CA LEU A 100 -27.08 -6.44 -33.14
C LEU A 100 -26.95 -7.77 -33.89
N VAL A 101 -26.18 -8.72 -33.34
CA VAL A 101 -25.87 -9.99 -34.02
C VAL A 101 -26.87 -11.09 -33.71
N SER A 102 -27.39 -11.14 -32.48
CA SER A 102 -28.16 -12.28 -31.98
C SER A 102 -29.59 -11.95 -31.58
N GLN A 103 -29.96 -10.67 -31.46
CA GLN A 103 -31.29 -10.21 -31.05
C GLN A 103 -31.71 -8.95 -31.84
N PRO A 104 -31.69 -8.98 -33.19
CA PRO A 104 -31.92 -7.79 -34.02
C PRO A 104 -33.28 -7.13 -33.78
N GLU A 105 -34.29 -7.90 -33.35
CA GLU A 105 -35.61 -7.41 -32.95
C GLU A 105 -35.58 -6.44 -31.75
N ARG A 106 -34.48 -6.43 -30.99
CA ARG A 106 -34.25 -5.52 -29.85
C ARG A 106 -33.34 -4.35 -30.17
N ALA A 107 -32.89 -4.20 -31.41
CA ALA A 107 -31.91 -3.19 -31.77
C ALA A 107 -32.43 -1.73 -31.65
N GLU A 108 -33.75 -1.54 -31.56
CA GLU A 108 -34.37 -0.24 -31.24
C GLU A 108 -34.59 -0.01 -29.74
N SER A 109 -34.45 -1.06 -28.92
CA SER A 109 -34.61 -0.94 -27.46
C SER A 109 -33.36 -0.33 -26.83
N PRO A 110 -33.50 0.66 -25.93
CA PRO A 110 -32.35 1.24 -25.27
C PRO A 110 -31.74 0.25 -24.27
N ILE A 111 -30.41 0.11 -24.34
CA ILE A 111 -29.62 -0.55 -23.30
C ILE A 111 -29.33 0.51 -22.24
N VAL A 112 -29.67 0.24 -20.98
CA VAL A 112 -29.47 1.16 -19.84
C VAL A 112 -28.97 0.41 -18.60
N GLY A 113 -28.14 1.08 -17.80
CA GLY A 113 -27.76 0.62 -16.46
C GLY A 113 -26.25 0.57 -16.21
N ALA A 114 -25.86 0.82 -14.95
CA ALA A 114 -24.47 0.74 -14.51
C ALA A 114 -23.96 -0.70 -14.28
N SER A 115 -24.77 -1.73 -14.52
CA SER A 115 -24.45 -3.10 -14.10
C SER A 115 -23.19 -3.66 -14.78
N GLY A 116 -22.87 -3.24 -16.01
CA GLY A 116 -21.61 -3.53 -16.68
C GLY A 116 -20.38 -2.90 -16.01
N MET A 117 -20.51 -1.65 -15.55
CA MET A 117 -19.49 -0.96 -14.75
C MET A 117 -19.28 -1.67 -13.41
N VAL A 118 -20.37 -2.06 -12.73
CA VAL A 118 -20.33 -2.85 -11.50
C VAL A 118 -19.64 -4.19 -11.75
N ALA A 119 -19.96 -4.88 -12.84
CA ALA A 119 -19.32 -6.13 -13.21
C ALA A 119 -17.80 -5.98 -13.39
N ALA A 120 -17.34 -4.88 -14.01
CA ALA A 120 -15.91 -4.58 -14.12
C ALA A 120 -15.23 -4.37 -12.76
N VAL A 121 -15.90 -3.70 -11.83
CA VAL A 121 -15.41 -3.58 -10.45
C VAL A 121 -15.32 -4.95 -9.78
N ILE A 122 -16.29 -5.84 -10.00
CA ILE A 122 -16.25 -7.22 -9.46
C ILE A 122 -15.12 -8.03 -10.10
N GLY A 123 -14.83 -7.83 -11.39
CA GLY A 123 -13.65 -8.40 -12.06
C GLY A 123 -12.33 -7.95 -11.43
N ALA A 124 -12.19 -6.65 -11.15
CA ALA A 124 -11.02 -6.12 -10.45
C ALA A 124 -10.95 -6.59 -8.99
N PHE A 125 -12.09 -6.69 -8.32
CA PHE A 125 -12.20 -7.29 -6.99
C PHE A 125 -11.71 -8.74 -6.99
N ALA A 126 -12.08 -9.53 -8.01
CA ALA A 126 -11.61 -10.90 -8.13
C ALA A 126 -10.09 -10.97 -8.17
N VAL A 127 -9.42 -10.16 -9.00
CA VAL A 127 -7.95 -10.14 -9.06
C VAL A 127 -7.31 -9.68 -7.75
N ARG A 128 -7.88 -8.66 -7.11
CA ARG A 128 -7.28 -8.02 -5.92
C ARG A 128 -7.52 -8.81 -4.63
N PHE A 129 -8.62 -9.56 -4.54
CA PHE A 129 -9.09 -10.18 -3.31
C PHE A 129 -9.31 -11.70 -3.41
N PHE A 130 -9.05 -12.36 -4.55
CA PHE A 130 -9.31 -13.80 -4.76
C PHE A 130 -8.95 -14.71 -3.58
N ALA A 131 -7.78 -14.52 -2.97
CA ALA A 131 -7.27 -15.33 -1.86
C ALA A 131 -7.52 -14.71 -0.47
N LEU A 132 -8.27 -13.61 -0.38
CA LEU A 132 -8.54 -12.89 0.85
C LEU A 132 -9.93 -13.23 1.39
N ASP A 133 -10.07 -13.18 2.70
CA ASP A 133 -11.39 -13.18 3.32
C ASP A 133 -11.92 -11.76 3.41
N VAL A 134 -13.17 -11.57 2.99
CA VAL A 134 -13.89 -10.31 3.20
C VAL A 134 -14.77 -10.44 4.43
N ARG A 135 -14.63 -9.47 5.34
CA ARG A 135 -15.48 -9.37 6.52
C ARG A 135 -16.77 -8.64 6.16
N VAL A 136 -17.90 -9.34 6.33
CA VAL A 136 -19.25 -8.78 6.26
C VAL A 136 -19.82 -8.84 7.67
N GLY A 137 -19.81 -7.71 8.37
CA GLY A 137 -20.15 -7.64 9.78
C GLY A 137 -19.18 -8.47 10.63
N LYS A 138 -19.69 -9.49 11.33
CA LYS A 138 -18.88 -10.42 12.15
C LYS A 138 -18.43 -11.67 11.40
N VAL A 139 -18.90 -11.87 10.16
CA VAL A 139 -18.62 -13.08 9.39
C VAL A 139 -17.49 -12.83 8.40
N SER A 140 -16.54 -13.76 8.34
CA SER A 140 -15.46 -13.76 7.35
C SER A 140 -15.85 -14.71 6.23
N ILE A 141 -15.94 -14.20 4.99
CA ILE A 141 -16.35 -14.98 3.82
C ILE A 141 -15.18 -14.98 2.84
N PRO A 142 -14.70 -16.16 2.38
CA PRO A 142 -13.70 -16.22 1.33
C PRO A 142 -14.21 -15.51 0.07
N SER A 143 -13.43 -14.56 -0.46
CA SER A 143 -13.85 -13.76 -1.61
C SER A 143 -14.21 -14.61 -2.83
N LEU A 144 -13.58 -15.77 -2.98
CA LEU A 144 -13.89 -16.75 -4.03
C LEU A 144 -15.38 -17.11 -4.05
N TRP A 145 -16.01 -17.34 -2.90
CA TRP A 145 -17.43 -17.69 -2.85
C TRP A 145 -18.32 -16.54 -3.30
N ILE A 146 -17.97 -15.30 -2.95
CA ILE A 146 -18.69 -14.10 -3.39
C ILE A 146 -18.60 -13.96 -4.91
N ILE A 147 -17.40 -14.17 -5.47
CA ILE A 147 -17.15 -14.10 -6.91
C ILE A 147 -17.95 -15.17 -7.65
N LEU A 148 -17.92 -16.42 -7.18
CA LEU A 148 -18.65 -17.53 -7.79
C LEU A 148 -20.17 -17.34 -7.72
N LEU A 149 -20.68 -16.90 -6.57
CA LEU A 149 -22.11 -16.62 -6.38
C LEU A 149 -22.61 -15.54 -7.33
N TRP A 150 -21.77 -14.55 -7.65
CA TRP A 150 -22.11 -13.53 -8.64
C TRP A 150 -21.96 -14.02 -10.08
N LEU A 151 -20.87 -14.71 -10.41
CA LEU A 151 -20.49 -15.09 -11.78
C LEU A 151 -21.34 -16.23 -12.36
N ILE A 152 -21.66 -17.25 -11.56
CA ILE A 152 -22.40 -18.44 -12.03
C ILE A 152 -23.77 -18.03 -12.62
N PRO A 153 -24.60 -17.21 -11.96
CA PRO A 153 -25.85 -16.73 -12.54
C PRO A 153 -25.66 -15.94 -13.85
N GLN A 154 -24.54 -15.21 -14.02
CA GLN A 154 -24.28 -14.49 -15.26
C GLN A 154 -24.00 -15.44 -16.42
N LEU A 155 -23.20 -16.48 -16.18
CA LEU A 155 -22.88 -17.50 -17.17
C LEU A 155 -24.13 -18.28 -17.58
N VAL A 156 -24.92 -18.73 -16.59
CA VAL A 156 -26.19 -19.43 -16.85
C VAL A 156 -27.15 -18.53 -17.65
N GLY A 157 -27.29 -17.26 -17.26
CA GLY A 157 -28.11 -16.29 -17.99
C GLY A 157 -27.64 -16.08 -19.43
N ALA A 158 -26.35 -15.88 -19.65
CA ALA A 158 -25.75 -15.73 -20.98
C ALA A 158 -26.02 -16.95 -21.87
N ILE A 159 -25.84 -18.16 -21.34
CA ILE A 159 -26.14 -19.42 -22.06
C ILE A 159 -27.63 -19.51 -22.40
N ARG A 160 -28.52 -19.20 -21.45
CA ARG A 160 -29.98 -19.22 -21.71
C ARG A 160 -30.38 -18.23 -22.80
N THR A 161 -29.75 -17.05 -22.86
CA THR A 161 -30.04 -16.09 -23.95
C THR A 161 -29.66 -16.61 -25.34
N LEU A 162 -28.67 -17.50 -25.45
CA LEU A 162 -28.30 -18.17 -26.71
C LEU A 162 -29.28 -19.30 -27.06
N VAL A 163 -29.67 -20.11 -26.08
CA VAL A 163 -30.43 -21.35 -26.30
C VAL A 163 -31.94 -21.11 -26.43
N GLU A 164 -32.49 -20.20 -25.61
CA GLU A 164 -33.94 -19.98 -25.50
C GLU A 164 -34.43 -18.78 -26.36
N GLY A 165 -33.58 -18.20 -27.21
CA GLY A 165 -33.98 -17.07 -28.07
C GLY A 165 -34.21 -15.76 -27.32
N GLY A 166 -33.60 -15.60 -26.13
CA GLY A 166 -33.35 -14.28 -25.55
C GLY A 166 -34.56 -13.42 -25.20
N LEU A 167 -35.53 -13.92 -24.40
CA LEU A 167 -36.60 -13.07 -23.85
C LEU A 167 -36.22 -12.30 -22.56
N GLY A 168 -35.03 -12.53 -21.99
CA GLY A 168 -34.59 -11.85 -20.76
C GLY A 168 -34.23 -10.38 -20.97
N THR A 169 -34.60 -9.50 -20.03
CA THR A 169 -34.27 -8.06 -20.06
C THR A 169 -32.88 -7.73 -19.52
N VAL A 170 -32.12 -8.74 -19.08
CA VAL A 170 -30.82 -8.58 -18.42
C VAL A 170 -29.69 -8.73 -19.43
N GLY A 171 -28.77 -7.75 -19.45
CA GLY A 171 -27.60 -7.73 -20.32
C GLY A 171 -26.44 -8.62 -19.83
N TYR A 172 -26.66 -9.95 -19.74
CA TYR A 172 -25.68 -10.90 -19.21
C TYR A 172 -24.32 -10.86 -19.94
N TRP A 173 -24.32 -10.68 -21.25
CA TRP A 173 -23.09 -10.56 -22.05
C TRP A 173 -22.33 -9.28 -21.75
N GLY A 174 -23.03 -8.18 -21.55
CA GLY A 174 -22.45 -6.94 -21.03
C GLY A 174 -21.81 -7.15 -19.66
N HIS A 175 -22.45 -7.89 -18.75
CA HIS A 175 -21.86 -8.20 -17.44
C HIS A 175 -20.58 -9.02 -17.57
N LEU A 176 -20.56 -10.07 -18.42
CA LEU A 176 -19.35 -10.86 -18.66
C LEU A 176 -18.24 -10.00 -19.31
N GLY A 177 -18.58 -9.17 -20.29
CA GLY A 177 -17.65 -8.23 -20.94
C GLY A 177 -17.05 -7.23 -19.94
N GLY A 178 -17.88 -6.66 -19.06
CA GLY A 178 -17.44 -5.80 -17.97
C GLY A 178 -16.50 -6.53 -17.02
N PHE A 179 -16.90 -7.71 -16.52
CA PHE A 179 -16.10 -8.52 -15.60
C PHE A 179 -14.73 -8.87 -16.18
N ILE A 180 -14.67 -9.35 -17.42
CA ILE A 180 -13.41 -9.69 -18.10
C ILE A 180 -12.54 -8.43 -18.27
N THR A 181 -13.14 -7.30 -18.68
CA THR A 181 -12.41 -6.04 -18.83
C THR A 181 -11.80 -5.60 -17.50
N GLY A 182 -12.58 -5.66 -16.41
CA GLY A 182 -12.11 -5.35 -15.07
C GLY A 182 -10.96 -6.26 -14.62
N LEU A 183 -11.06 -7.56 -14.90
CA LEU A 183 -10.02 -8.54 -14.63
C LEU A 183 -8.73 -8.19 -15.38
N VAL A 184 -8.82 -7.96 -16.70
CA VAL A 184 -7.67 -7.63 -17.55
C VAL A 184 -7.01 -6.31 -17.11
N LEU A 185 -7.81 -5.27 -16.86
CA LEU A 185 -7.29 -3.99 -16.37
C LEU A 185 -6.63 -4.14 -15.00
N ALA A 186 -7.22 -4.89 -14.07
CA ALA A 186 -6.64 -5.11 -12.76
C ALA A 186 -5.30 -5.88 -12.82
N LEU A 187 -5.18 -6.86 -13.72
CA LEU A 187 -3.91 -7.53 -14.00
C LEU A 187 -2.87 -6.56 -14.58
N ALA A 188 -3.26 -5.77 -15.59
CA ALA A 188 -2.38 -4.79 -16.24
C ALA A 188 -1.88 -3.71 -15.27
N LEU A 189 -2.75 -3.28 -14.35
CA LEU A 189 -2.44 -2.31 -13.29
C LEU A 189 -1.73 -2.95 -12.08
N ARG A 190 -1.32 -4.22 -12.18
CA ARG A 190 -0.55 -4.96 -11.16
C ARG A 190 -1.25 -5.03 -9.79
N MET A 191 -2.58 -5.08 -9.78
CA MET A 191 -3.37 -5.22 -8.54
C MET A 191 -3.10 -6.55 -7.81
N THR A 192 -2.55 -7.55 -8.51
CA THR A 192 -2.13 -8.85 -7.95
C THR A 192 -1.05 -8.73 -6.88
N ARG A 193 -0.04 -7.86 -7.07
CA ARG A 193 1.02 -7.66 -6.06
C ARG A 193 0.44 -7.08 -4.76
N ALA A 194 -0.47 -6.12 -4.88
CA ALA A 194 -1.17 -5.57 -3.73
C ALA A 194 -2.05 -6.64 -3.03
N GLY A 195 -2.68 -7.52 -3.82
CA GLY A 195 -3.38 -8.73 -3.37
C GLY A 195 -2.50 -9.65 -2.53
N ALA A 196 -1.38 -10.08 -3.11
CA ALA A 196 -0.40 -10.96 -2.47
C ALA A 196 0.14 -10.37 -1.17
N ARG A 197 0.45 -9.06 -1.14
CA ARG A 197 0.88 -8.39 0.09
C ARG A 197 -0.18 -8.48 1.19
N SER A 198 -1.43 -8.14 0.87
CA SER A 198 -2.51 -8.20 1.87
C SER A 198 -2.75 -9.63 2.36
N TYR A 199 -2.57 -10.63 1.49
CA TYR A 199 -2.68 -12.03 1.85
C TYR A 199 -1.59 -12.44 2.84
N LEU A 200 -0.33 -12.12 2.53
CA LEU A 200 0.81 -12.40 3.42
C LEU A 200 0.64 -11.68 4.76
N GLN A 201 0.18 -10.42 4.77
CA GLN A 201 -0.10 -9.71 6.02
C GLN A 201 -1.20 -10.38 6.85
N GLN A 202 -2.28 -10.84 6.23
CA GLN A 202 -3.36 -11.55 6.94
C GLN A 202 -2.87 -12.89 7.50
N GLN A 203 -2.13 -13.67 6.70
CA GLN A 203 -1.55 -14.95 7.14
C GLN A 203 -0.54 -14.76 8.26
N LEU A 204 0.29 -13.71 8.19
CA LEU A 204 1.25 -13.38 9.24
C LEU A 204 0.53 -13.11 10.57
N LEU A 205 -0.53 -12.30 10.55
CA LEU A 205 -1.33 -12.01 11.75
C LEU A 205 -1.97 -13.29 12.32
N GLN A 206 -2.45 -14.19 11.45
CA GLN A 206 -3.00 -15.47 11.88
C GLN A 206 -1.93 -16.37 12.51
N ALA A 207 -0.75 -16.49 11.90
CA ALA A 207 0.37 -17.25 12.44
C ALA A 207 0.81 -16.70 13.81
N GLN A 208 0.97 -15.38 13.93
CA GLN A 208 1.28 -14.70 15.19
C GLN A 208 0.22 -14.98 16.27
N SER A 209 -1.08 -14.92 15.91
CA SER A 209 -2.15 -15.19 16.86
C SER A 209 -2.19 -16.63 17.38
N ARG A 210 -1.66 -17.58 16.59
CA ARG A 210 -1.51 -18.99 16.97
C ARG A 210 -0.20 -19.27 17.71
N GLY A 211 0.71 -18.29 17.79
CA GLY A 211 2.05 -18.46 18.34
C GLY A 211 2.99 -19.26 17.43
N ASP A 212 2.66 -19.44 16.14
CA ASP A 212 3.49 -20.18 15.20
C ASP A 212 4.60 -19.27 14.63
N VAL A 213 5.72 -19.23 15.36
CA VAL A 213 6.85 -18.34 15.06
C VAL A 213 7.55 -18.72 13.75
N LEU A 214 7.68 -20.01 13.44
CA LEU A 214 8.34 -20.49 12.23
C LEU A 214 7.52 -20.13 10.98
N GLU A 215 6.20 -20.32 11.03
CA GLU A 215 5.30 -19.92 9.95
C GLU A 215 5.32 -18.40 9.76
N ALA A 216 5.25 -17.63 10.86
CA ALA A 216 5.31 -16.18 10.81
C ALA A 216 6.62 -15.67 10.18
N SER A 217 7.76 -16.27 10.52
CA SER A 217 9.07 -15.95 9.93
C SER A 217 9.10 -16.24 8.43
N ARG A 218 8.62 -17.42 8.00
CA ARG A 218 8.53 -17.77 6.57
C ARG A 218 7.64 -16.82 5.78
N ILE A 219 6.49 -16.44 6.32
CA ILE A 219 5.57 -15.50 5.68
C ILE A 219 6.20 -14.11 5.55
N ALA A 220 6.91 -13.65 6.60
CA ALA A 220 7.60 -12.36 6.57
C ALA A 220 8.71 -12.34 5.51
N GLN A 221 9.47 -13.43 5.37
CA GLN A 221 10.47 -13.58 4.29
C GLN A 221 9.82 -13.56 2.90
N ALA A 222 8.69 -14.25 2.72
CA ALA A 222 7.94 -14.22 1.46
C ALA A 222 7.45 -12.79 1.12
N TRP A 223 7.09 -11.98 2.13
CA TRP A 223 6.74 -10.58 1.92
C TRP A 223 7.95 -9.74 1.50
N CYS A 224 9.13 -9.94 2.10
CA CYS A 224 10.37 -9.31 1.63
C CYS A 224 10.69 -9.64 0.16
N GLN A 225 10.47 -10.89 -0.27
CA GLN A 225 10.68 -11.29 -1.67
C GLN A 225 9.68 -10.62 -2.63
N LEU A 226 8.43 -10.45 -2.18
CA LEU A 226 7.39 -9.77 -2.94
C LEU A 226 7.66 -8.26 -3.09
N GLU A 227 8.15 -7.61 -2.03
CA GLU A 227 8.45 -6.18 -1.99
C GLU A 227 9.86 -5.91 -1.40
N PRO A 228 10.94 -6.13 -2.18
CA PRO A 228 12.32 -5.97 -1.70
C PRO A 228 12.69 -4.54 -1.28
N ASP A 229 11.95 -3.54 -1.77
CA ASP A 229 12.18 -2.14 -1.43
C ASP A 229 11.30 -1.68 -0.25
N SER A 230 10.60 -2.59 0.44
CA SER A 230 9.68 -2.23 1.53
C SER A 230 10.39 -2.24 2.89
N ILE A 231 10.58 -1.05 3.47
CA ILE A 231 11.08 -0.89 4.85
C ILE A 231 10.23 -1.72 5.82
N GLN A 232 8.90 -1.69 5.67
CA GLN A 232 8.00 -2.41 6.57
C GLN A 232 8.11 -3.93 6.42
N ALA A 233 8.29 -4.45 5.21
CA ALA A 233 8.48 -5.88 4.99
C ALA A 233 9.76 -6.36 5.70
N HIS A 234 10.87 -5.64 5.47
CA HIS A 234 12.14 -5.95 6.12
C HIS A 234 12.09 -5.82 7.63
N LEU A 235 11.52 -4.74 8.17
CA LEU A 235 11.38 -4.57 9.62
C LEU A 235 10.53 -5.70 10.25
N THR A 236 9.47 -6.11 9.56
CA THR A 236 8.64 -7.23 10.01
C THR A 236 9.43 -8.54 10.01
N ALA A 237 10.19 -8.81 8.95
CA ALA A 237 11.05 -9.99 8.89
C ALA A 237 12.16 -9.97 9.93
N ALA A 238 12.75 -8.80 10.22
CA ALA A 238 13.75 -8.63 11.27
C ALA A 238 13.21 -9.04 12.65
N ARG A 239 11.99 -8.57 12.99
CA ARG A 239 11.30 -8.90 14.25
C ARG A 239 10.92 -10.38 14.35
N MET A 240 10.44 -10.97 13.25
CA MET A 240 10.10 -12.40 13.24
C MET A 240 11.36 -13.28 13.38
N ALA A 241 12.46 -12.91 12.71
CA ALA A 241 13.74 -13.59 12.85
C ALA A 241 14.30 -13.53 14.27
N LEU A 242 14.20 -12.37 14.96
CA LEU A 242 14.53 -12.28 16.39
C LEU A 242 13.70 -13.25 17.23
N THR A 243 12.39 -13.29 16.98
CA THR A 243 11.47 -14.13 17.74
C THR A 243 11.76 -15.62 17.51
N SER A 244 12.23 -16.00 16.31
CA SER A 244 12.66 -17.37 16.00
C SER A 244 14.07 -17.70 16.48
N GLY A 245 14.81 -16.75 17.05
CA GLY A 245 16.21 -16.93 17.48
C GLY A 245 17.24 -16.90 16.33
N ASP A 246 16.85 -16.42 15.14
CA ASP A 246 17.74 -16.26 13.98
C ASP A 246 18.30 -14.82 13.96
N GLU A 247 19.31 -14.59 14.80
CA GLU A 247 19.97 -13.28 14.90
C GLU A 247 20.64 -12.83 13.59
N PRO A 248 21.35 -13.70 12.83
CA PRO A 248 21.95 -13.30 11.56
C PRO A 248 20.93 -12.81 10.53
N GLU A 249 19.81 -13.52 10.36
CA GLU A 249 18.78 -13.10 9.40
C GLU A 249 18.06 -11.83 9.90
N SER A 250 17.86 -11.68 11.20
CA SER A 250 17.33 -10.45 11.78
C SER A 250 18.20 -9.24 11.47
N LEU A 251 19.50 -9.35 11.74
CA LEU A 251 20.47 -8.30 11.51
C LEU A 251 20.47 -7.84 10.04
N LYS A 252 20.50 -8.80 9.11
CA LYS A 252 20.42 -8.52 7.66
C LYS A 252 19.18 -7.68 7.32
N HIS A 253 18.03 -7.99 7.90
CA HIS A 253 16.80 -7.25 7.65
C HIS A 253 16.74 -5.88 8.33
N TYR A 254 17.33 -5.71 9.51
CA TYR A 254 17.52 -4.38 10.10
C TYR A 254 18.43 -3.50 9.24
N GLN A 255 19.57 -4.04 8.79
CA GLN A 255 20.50 -3.34 7.90
C GLN A 255 19.80 -2.89 6.62
N GLN A 256 19.04 -3.77 5.98
CA GLN A 256 18.30 -3.44 4.76
C GLN A 256 17.21 -2.38 5.02
N SER A 257 16.51 -2.47 6.14
CA SER A 257 15.50 -1.46 6.53
C SER A 257 16.12 -0.07 6.71
N LEU A 258 17.26 0.00 7.40
CA LEU A 258 18.01 1.23 7.60
C LEU A 258 18.56 1.79 6.29
N ALA A 259 19.14 0.95 5.42
CA ALA A 259 19.63 1.36 4.10
C ALA A 259 18.50 1.95 3.22
N LEU A 260 17.31 1.34 3.24
CA LEU A 260 16.14 1.88 2.53
C LEU A 260 15.67 3.22 3.13
N CYS A 261 15.75 3.41 4.45
CA CYS A 261 15.48 4.71 5.08
C CYS A 261 16.50 5.77 4.64
N GLU A 262 17.78 5.40 4.48
CA GLU A 262 18.80 6.31 3.94
C GLU A 262 18.48 6.75 2.51
N VAL A 263 18.17 5.81 1.62
CA VAL A 263 17.82 6.11 0.22
C VAL A 263 16.59 7.02 0.11
N ARG A 264 15.62 6.85 1.01
CA ARG A 264 14.38 7.64 1.04
C ARG A 264 14.48 8.94 1.85
N ASN A 265 15.63 9.19 2.48
CA ASN A 265 15.83 10.29 3.43
C ASN A 265 14.77 10.33 4.56
N ASP A 266 14.26 9.15 4.96
CA ASP A 266 13.28 9.01 6.04
C ASP A 266 14.00 8.89 7.38
N THR A 267 14.42 10.05 7.90
CA THR A 267 15.21 10.12 9.13
C THR A 267 14.40 9.65 10.35
N LYS A 268 13.11 9.96 10.40
CA LYS A 268 12.27 9.61 11.56
C LYS A 268 12.14 8.09 11.69
N THR A 269 11.67 7.43 10.64
CA THR A 269 11.48 5.97 10.66
C THR A 269 12.80 5.24 10.87
N GLY A 270 13.89 5.72 10.27
CA GLY A 270 15.19 5.07 10.44
C GLY A 270 15.80 5.25 11.83
N VAL A 271 15.57 6.38 12.53
CA VAL A 271 15.97 6.53 13.93
C VAL A 271 15.19 5.54 14.81
N ASP A 272 13.88 5.42 14.63
CA ASP A 272 13.06 4.45 15.37
C ASP A 272 13.59 3.02 15.18
N ILE A 273 13.88 2.62 13.94
CA ILE A 273 14.43 1.29 13.61
C ILE A 273 15.83 1.09 14.19
N PHE A 274 16.69 2.13 14.15
CA PHE A 274 18.03 2.06 14.70
C PHE A 274 18.00 1.81 16.21
N LEU A 275 17.18 2.57 16.94
CA LEU A 275 17.02 2.41 18.38
C LEU A 275 16.43 1.04 18.73
N GLU A 276 15.40 0.59 18.02
CA GLU A 276 14.82 -0.75 18.18
C GLU A 276 15.87 -1.85 17.97
N SER A 277 16.64 -1.77 16.88
CA SER A 277 17.68 -2.78 16.60
C SER A 277 18.70 -2.90 17.73
N ARG A 278 19.04 -1.79 18.39
CA ARG A 278 20.02 -1.75 19.50
C ARG A 278 19.49 -2.33 20.81
N GLN A 279 18.18 -2.32 21.02
CA GLN A 279 17.58 -2.95 22.19
C GLN A 279 17.69 -4.48 22.13
N HIS A 280 17.69 -5.03 20.91
CA HIS A 280 17.63 -6.46 20.68
C HIS A 280 18.94 -7.07 20.17
N LEU A 281 19.80 -6.28 19.52
CA LEU A 281 21.05 -6.75 18.94
C LEU A 281 22.25 -6.02 19.55
N PRO A 282 23.35 -6.74 19.85
CA PRO A 282 24.63 -6.14 20.19
C PRO A 282 25.10 -5.17 19.10
N THR A 283 25.63 -4.03 19.52
CA THR A 283 25.97 -2.88 18.67
C THR A 283 27.15 -3.10 17.73
N ARG A 284 27.91 -4.18 17.96
CA ARG A 284 29.02 -4.62 17.11
C ARG A 284 28.58 -5.25 15.79
N LEU A 285 27.28 -5.51 15.62
CA LEU A 285 26.77 -6.26 14.47
C LEU A 285 26.40 -5.37 13.27
N LEU A 286 26.07 -4.09 13.49
CA LEU A 286 25.75 -3.17 12.40
C LEU A 286 27.04 -2.61 11.75
N PRO A 287 27.04 -2.28 10.44
CA PRO A 287 28.19 -1.67 9.78
C PRO A 287 28.60 -0.36 10.47
N ARG A 288 29.91 -0.16 10.68
CA ARG A 288 30.46 0.96 11.47
C ARG A 288 29.98 2.32 10.98
N GLU A 289 29.99 2.54 9.66
CA GLU A 289 29.50 3.80 9.09
C GLU A 289 28.00 4.01 9.32
N MET A 290 27.21 2.94 9.21
CA MET A 290 25.77 2.98 9.45
C MET A 290 25.49 3.32 10.92
N CYS A 291 26.21 2.69 11.86
CA CYS A 291 26.17 3.04 13.28
C CYS A 291 26.47 4.51 13.51
N LEU A 292 27.56 5.03 12.93
CA LEU A 292 27.93 6.43 13.08
C LEU A 292 26.82 7.36 12.56
N ARG A 293 26.36 7.15 11.32
CA ARG A 293 25.33 8.01 10.70
C ARG A 293 24.02 8.02 11.47
N TRP A 294 23.51 6.85 11.86
CA TRP A 294 22.24 6.76 12.59
C TRP A 294 22.35 7.23 14.04
N SER A 295 23.51 7.08 14.69
CA SER A 295 23.75 7.68 16.01
C SER A 295 23.67 9.21 15.96
N LEU A 296 24.29 9.82 14.94
CA LEU A 296 24.24 11.28 14.76
C LEU A 296 22.82 11.77 14.45
N ARG A 297 22.06 11.03 13.63
CA ARG A 297 20.65 11.33 13.35
C ARG A 297 19.77 11.17 14.59
N ALA A 298 20.02 10.15 15.42
CA ALA A 298 19.33 9.96 16.69
C ALA A 298 19.58 11.12 17.65
N ALA A 299 20.83 11.59 17.76
CA ALA A 299 21.16 12.77 18.55
C ALA A 299 20.44 14.04 18.04
N GLN A 300 20.40 14.25 16.73
CA GLN A 300 19.65 15.36 16.11
C GLN A 300 18.14 15.27 16.37
N ALA A 301 17.60 14.06 16.47
CA ALA A 301 16.19 13.81 16.81
C ALA A 301 15.89 13.94 18.31
N GLY A 302 16.89 14.19 19.16
CA GLY A 302 16.74 14.37 20.61
C GLY A 302 16.99 13.12 21.46
N HIS A 303 17.35 11.99 20.85
CA HIS A 303 17.71 10.75 21.56
C HIS A 303 19.19 10.78 21.98
N LEU A 304 19.54 11.71 22.86
CA LEU A 304 20.93 12.03 23.20
C LEU A 304 21.64 10.89 23.95
N GLU A 305 20.96 10.26 24.91
CA GLU A 305 21.55 9.22 25.73
C GLU A 305 21.86 7.97 24.88
N GLU A 306 20.90 7.52 24.09
CA GLU A 306 21.04 6.36 23.23
C GLU A 306 22.07 6.61 22.12
N ALA A 307 22.12 7.83 21.59
CA ALA A 307 23.13 8.22 20.60
C ALA A 307 24.54 8.27 21.19
N LEU A 308 24.73 8.84 22.39
CA LEU A 308 26.04 8.88 23.04
C LEU A 308 26.52 7.48 23.42
N GLU A 309 25.64 6.63 23.91
CA GLU A 309 25.99 5.23 24.19
C GLU A 309 26.37 4.48 22.90
N ALA A 310 25.69 4.77 21.79
CA ALA A 310 26.03 4.23 20.48
C ALA A 310 27.41 4.65 20.00
N LEU A 311 27.71 5.95 20.09
CA LEU A 311 28.99 6.50 19.68
C LEU A 311 30.14 6.03 20.58
N ARG A 312 29.91 5.91 21.90
CA ARG A 312 30.90 5.37 22.84
C ARG A 312 31.28 3.93 22.49
N GLN A 313 30.30 3.07 22.28
CA GLN A 313 30.55 1.68 21.92
C GLN A 313 31.22 1.54 20.54
N LEU A 314 30.89 2.42 19.59
CA LEU A 314 31.57 2.48 18.29
C LEU A 314 33.03 2.93 18.43
N ALA A 315 33.29 3.98 19.22
CA ALA A 315 34.64 4.48 19.49
C ALA A 315 35.53 3.40 20.15
N GLU A 316 34.96 2.61 21.07
CA GLU A 316 35.67 1.53 21.76
C GLU A 316 35.94 0.32 20.83
N SER A 317 34.94 -0.10 20.05
CA SER A 317 35.04 -1.30 19.20
C SER A 317 35.73 -1.08 17.85
N ALA A 318 35.80 0.16 17.37
CA ALA A 318 36.45 0.55 16.12
C ALA A 318 37.62 1.53 16.36
N ALA A 319 38.29 1.40 17.50
CA ALA A 319 39.45 2.23 17.83
C ALA A 319 40.52 2.15 16.73
N GLY A 320 40.97 3.31 16.25
CA GLY A 320 41.98 3.40 15.18
C GLY A 320 41.41 3.36 13.77
N THR A 321 40.08 3.34 13.59
CA THR A 321 39.46 3.61 12.28
C THR A 321 38.86 5.01 12.22
N PRO A 322 38.68 5.57 11.01
CA PRO A 322 38.07 6.90 10.86
C PRO A 322 36.70 7.02 11.54
N GLU A 323 35.90 5.95 11.54
CA GLU A 323 34.58 5.93 12.18
C GLU A 323 34.68 5.96 13.71
N GLY A 324 35.65 5.24 14.30
CA GLY A 324 35.86 5.23 15.74
C GLY A 324 36.41 6.57 16.25
N GLU A 325 37.38 7.15 15.52
CA GLU A 325 37.89 8.50 15.77
C GLU A 325 36.74 9.52 15.71
N ASN A 326 35.96 9.49 14.62
CA ASN A 326 34.83 10.40 14.46
C ASN A 326 33.79 10.17 15.57
N ALA A 327 33.48 8.93 15.94
CA ALA A 327 32.52 8.65 17.00
C ALA A 327 32.93 9.28 18.36
N LEU A 328 34.21 9.18 18.74
CA LEU A 328 34.71 9.81 19.97
C LEU A 328 34.59 11.33 19.91
N LEU A 329 35.00 11.94 18.79
CA LEU A 329 34.92 13.38 18.60
C LEU A 329 33.49 13.91 18.59
N GLN A 330 32.57 13.20 17.92
CA GLN A 330 31.15 13.57 17.90
C GLN A 330 30.51 13.42 19.27
N SER A 331 30.92 12.43 20.06
CA SER A 331 30.48 12.29 21.46
C SER A 331 30.85 13.52 22.27
N ALA A 332 32.08 14.00 22.14
CA ALA A 332 32.51 15.24 22.81
C ALA A 332 31.72 16.45 22.33
N ARG A 333 31.50 16.59 21.02
CA ARG A 333 30.73 17.70 20.45
C ARG A 333 29.28 17.72 20.95
N ILE A 334 28.60 16.58 20.95
CA ILE A 334 27.23 16.45 21.46
C ILE A 334 27.18 16.78 22.96
N THR A 335 28.14 16.27 23.73
CA THR A 335 28.24 16.54 25.18
C THR A 335 28.42 18.03 25.47
N LEU A 336 29.25 18.73 24.70
CA LEU A 336 29.44 20.17 24.84
C LEU A 336 28.21 20.98 24.41
N GLN A 337 27.71 20.72 23.20
CA GLN A 337 26.76 21.61 22.54
C GLN A 337 25.30 21.33 22.90
N GLN A 338 24.95 20.06 23.13
CA GLN A 338 23.56 19.64 23.36
C GLN A 338 23.30 19.32 24.83
N LEU A 339 24.24 18.67 25.52
CA LEU A 339 24.11 18.40 26.96
C LEU A 339 24.61 19.54 27.86
N GLN A 340 25.36 20.51 27.32
CA GLN A 340 25.95 21.62 28.08
C GLN A 340 26.80 21.14 29.28
N GLN A 341 27.56 20.05 29.07
CA GLN A 341 28.44 19.45 30.09
C GLN A 341 29.92 19.65 29.67
N PRO A 342 30.49 20.85 29.85
CA PRO A 342 31.81 21.19 29.35
C PRO A 342 32.92 20.30 29.93
N ASP A 343 32.89 19.99 31.23
CA ASP A 343 33.91 19.18 31.91
C ASP A 343 34.03 17.77 31.29
N ARG A 344 32.89 17.15 31.00
CA ARG A 344 32.85 15.83 30.33
C ARG A 344 33.33 15.93 28.89
N ALA A 345 33.03 17.03 28.20
CA ALA A 345 33.50 17.25 26.84
C ALA A 345 35.02 17.46 26.80
N VAL A 346 35.61 18.19 27.77
CA VAL A 346 37.06 18.34 27.93
C VAL A 346 37.73 16.97 28.06
N ALA A 347 37.25 16.13 28.99
CA ALA A 347 37.80 14.80 29.20
C ALA A 347 37.76 13.92 27.94
N LEU A 348 36.67 13.98 27.15
CA LEU A 348 36.57 13.23 25.90
C LEU A 348 37.51 13.77 24.81
N LEU A 349 37.73 15.09 24.76
CA LEU A 349 38.61 15.73 23.78
C LEU A 349 40.09 15.51 24.11
N GLU A 350 40.47 15.56 25.38
CA GLU A 350 41.82 15.22 25.83
C GLU A 350 42.13 13.76 25.50
N ARG A 351 41.21 12.84 25.83
CA ARG A 351 41.33 11.43 25.43
C ARG A 351 41.47 11.27 23.91
N PHE A 352 40.70 12.01 23.12
CA PHE A 352 40.82 11.96 21.66
C PHE A 352 42.21 12.38 21.18
N LEU A 353 42.75 13.48 21.72
CA LEU A 353 44.05 14.04 21.33
C LEU A 353 45.21 13.14 21.76
N GLU A 354 45.11 12.51 22.93
CA GLU A 354 46.06 11.51 23.41
C GLU A 354 46.06 10.25 22.53
N GLN A 355 44.86 9.76 22.20
CA GLN A 355 44.70 8.51 21.47
C GLN A 355 44.98 8.66 19.97
N TYR A 356 44.71 9.84 19.39
CA TYR A 356 44.78 10.09 17.95
C TYR A 356 45.51 11.40 17.59
N PRO A 357 46.79 11.57 17.98
CA PRO A 357 47.51 12.84 17.81
C PRO A 357 47.66 13.26 16.34
N HIS A 358 47.69 12.29 15.41
CA HIS A 358 47.86 12.52 13.98
C HIS A 358 46.56 12.42 13.16
N SER A 359 45.40 12.40 13.82
CA SER A 359 44.12 12.37 13.12
C SER A 359 43.92 13.61 12.25
N ALA A 360 43.25 13.45 11.10
CA ALA A 360 42.79 14.58 10.29
C ALA A 360 41.82 15.49 11.07
N LEU A 361 41.21 14.98 12.15
CA LEU A 361 40.25 15.70 12.97
C LEU A 361 40.89 16.46 14.15
N THR A 362 42.20 16.31 14.39
CA THR A 362 42.93 16.93 15.52
C THR A 362 42.75 18.46 15.58
N ALA A 363 42.84 19.14 14.43
CA ALA A 363 42.67 20.60 14.37
C ALA A 363 41.24 21.05 14.75
N TYR A 364 40.24 20.21 14.50
CA TYR A 364 38.87 20.47 14.93
C TYR A 364 38.68 20.16 16.43
N ALA A 365 39.25 19.05 16.91
CA ALA A 365 39.26 18.69 18.33
C ALA A 365 39.89 19.79 19.22
N LEU A 366 41.04 20.35 18.82
CA LEU A 366 41.71 21.45 19.54
C LEU A 366 40.89 22.75 19.58
N ARG A 367 40.02 22.99 18.59
CA ARG A 367 39.10 24.14 18.60
C ARG A 367 37.94 23.89 19.57
N LEU A 368 37.34 22.70 19.53
CA LEU A 368 36.31 22.30 20.47
C LEU A 368 36.81 22.30 21.92
N LEU A 369 38.07 21.88 22.15
CA LEU A 369 38.66 21.83 23.50
C LEU A 369 38.77 23.23 24.11
N ARG A 370 39.25 24.21 23.34
CA ARG A 370 39.29 25.61 23.77
C ARG A 370 37.90 26.14 24.11
N GLN A 371 36.90 25.83 23.27
CA GLN A 371 35.51 26.22 23.54
C GLN A 371 34.96 25.57 24.82
N ALA A 372 35.25 24.30 25.05
CA ALA A 372 34.82 23.58 26.24
C ALA A 372 35.45 24.16 27.52
N GLN A 373 36.77 24.44 27.50
CA GLN A 373 37.49 25.05 28.62
C GLN A 373 37.02 26.49 28.92
N GLU A 374 36.66 27.26 27.89
CA GLU A 374 36.05 28.59 28.08
C GLU A 374 34.65 28.51 28.69
N ALA A 375 33.88 27.47 28.36
CA ALA A 375 32.55 27.24 28.90
C ALA A 375 32.58 26.70 30.34
N GLU A 376 33.57 25.87 30.69
CA GLU A 376 33.80 25.37 32.07
C GLU A 376 34.16 26.50 33.06
N ARG A 377 34.82 27.55 32.57
CA ARG A 377 35.23 28.72 33.39
C ARG A 377 34.11 29.74 33.64
N LYS A 378 32.97 29.60 32.96
CA LYS A 378 31.81 30.50 33.07
C LYS A 378 30.73 29.86 33.92
#